data_AF-A0A8T5RVD7-F1
#
_entry.id   AF-A0A8T5RVD7-F1
#
_cell.length_a   1.000
_cell.length_b   1.000
_cell.length_c   1.000
_cell.angle_alpha   90.00
_cell.angle_beta   90.00
_cell.angle_gamma   90.00
#
_symmetry.space_group_name_H-M   'P 1'
#
loop_
_entity.id
_entity.type
_entity.pdbx_description
1 polymer ?
#
loop_
_entity_poly.entity_id
_entity_poly.type
_entity_poly.pdbx_seq_one_letter_code
_entity_poly.pdbx_strand_id
1 'polypeptide(L)' 'SGGLKARGHPLGATGVAQVVELVWQLRGEAGKRQVDGPETGITCNFGGFGNNIISILVERM' A
#
# COMPACT_ATOMS: atom_id res chain seq x y z
N SER A 1 -0.90 3.67 6.82
CA SER A 1 -1.26 4.83 5.98
C SER A 1 -2.54 5.56 6.39
N GLY A 2 -3.50 4.92 7.07
CA GLY A 2 -4.85 5.46 7.29
C GLY A 2 -5.87 5.05 6.22
N GLY A 3 -5.44 4.32 5.18
CA GLY A 3 -6.30 3.84 4.10
C GLY A 3 -6.93 4.97 3.28
N LEU A 4 -7.82 4.61 2.35
CA LEU A 4 -8.48 5.58 1.47
C LEU A 4 -9.30 6.61 2.24
N LYS A 5 -9.87 6.23 3.40
CA LYS A 5 -10.74 7.09 4.20
C LYS A 5 -9.98 8.23 4.88
N ALA A 6 -8.83 7.97 5.49
CA ALA A 6 -8.08 8.98 6.24
C ALA A 6 -6.94 9.61 5.43
N ARG A 7 -6.21 8.83 4.61
CA ARG A 7 -5.15 9.35 3.73
C ARG A 7 -5.72 10.11 2.53
N GLY A 8 -6.94 9.75 2.12
CA GLY A 8 -7.58 10.21 0.89
C GLY A 8 -7.45 9.22 -0.28
N HIS A 9 -8.29 9.44 -1.30
CA HIS A 9 -8.43 8.59 -2.48
C HIS A 9 -8.38 9.41 -3.79
N PRO A 10 -7.20 9.96 -4.16
CA PRO A 10 -6.99 10.46 -5.52
C PRO A 10 -6.96 9.25 -6.48
N LEU A 11 -7.95 9.16 -7.38
CA LEU A 11 -8.21 7.96 -8.19
C LEU A 11 -6.95 7.40 -8.86
N GLY A 12 -6.24 8.20 -9.64
CA GLY A 12 -5.05 7.75 -10.36
C GLY A 12 -3.83 7.47 -9.47
N ALA A 13 -3.70 8.16 -8.34
CA ALA A 13 -2.53 8.04 -7.46
C ALA A 13 -2.68 6.98 -6.36
N THR A 14 -3.88 6.42 -6.15
CA THR A 14 -4.15 5.53 -5.02
C THR A 14 -3.35 4.24 -5.07
N GLY A 15 -3.30 3.57 -6.23
CA GLY A 15 -2.54 2.33 -6.40
C GLY A 15 -1.05 2.53 -6.15
N VAL A 16 -0.47 3.58 -6.72
CA VAL A 16 0.94 3.94 -6.49
C VAL A 16 1.20 4.23 -5.01
N ALA A 17 0.33 5.00 -4.36
CA ALA A 17 0.49 5.34 -2.96
C ALA A 17 0.32 4.12 -2.02
N GLN A 18 -0.40 3.06 -2.43
CA GLN A 18 -0.43 1.80 -1.68
C GLN A 18 0.94 1.09 -1.75
N VAL A 19 1.55 1.02 -2.94
CA VAL A 19 2.89 0.43 -3.12
C VAL A 19 3.96 1.22 -2.36
N VAL A 20 3.90 2.55 -2.39
CA VAL A 20 4.82 3.41 -1.63
C VAL A 20 4.74 3.13 -0.13
N GLU A 21 3.54 2.95 0.44
CA GLU A 21 3.41 2.57 1.84
C GLU A 21 4.03 1.20 2.13
N LEU A 22 3.86 0.20 1.26
CA LEU A 22 4.54 -1.09 1.43
C LEU A 22 6.06 -0.94 1.42
N VAL A 23 6.61 -0.16 0.49
CA VAL A 23 8.06 0.07 0.41
C VAL A 23 8.58 0.74 1.68
N TRP A 24 7.88 1.75 2.21
CA TRP A 24 8.26 2.35 3.49
C TRP A 24 8.20 1.35 4.64
N GLN A 25 7.16 0.50 4.70
CA GLN A 25 7.05 -0.53 5.74
C GLN A 25 8.19 -1.54 5.64
N LEU A 26 8.44 -2.11 4.47
CA LEU A 26 9.49 -3.10 4.25
C LEU A 26 10.90 -2.54 4.53
N ARG A 27 11.12 -1.24 4.30
CA ARG A 27 12.42 -0.59 4.56
C ARG A 27 12.62 -0.10 5.99
N GLY A 28 11.60 -0.11 6.83
CA GLY A 28 11.70 0.48 8.17
C GLY A 28 11.52 2.00 8.21
N GLU A 29 10.95 2.59 7.15
CA GLU A 29 10.82 4.04 6.94
C GLU A 29 9.41 4.58 7.29
N ALA A 30 8.49 3.75 7.81
CA ALA A 30 7.10 4.15 8.05
C ALA A 30 6.88 4.94 9.37
N GLY A 31 7.97 5.26 10.09
CA GLY A 31 7.96 6.07 11.32
C GLY A 31 7.06 5.47 12.41
N LYS A 32 6.18 6.28 13.01
CA LYS A 32 5.27 5.83 14.08
C LYS A 32 4.28 4.72 13.66
N ARG A 33 4.14 4.45 12.36
CA ARG A 33 3.24 3.43 11.81
C ARG A 33 3.96 2.15 11.42
N GLN A 34 5.25 2.04 11.74
CA GLN A 34 6.09 0.92 11.35
C GLN A 34 5.54 -0.40 11.91
N VAL A 35 5.32 -1.36 11.01
CA VAL A 35 5.03 -2.74 11.36
C VAL A 35 6.34 -3.40 11.80
N ASP A 36 6.27 -4.29 12.78
CA ASP A 36 7.44 -5.01 13.30
C ASP A 36 7.91 -6.09 12.33
N GLY A 37 9.19 -6.04 11.96
CA GLY A 37 9.86 -7.00 11.08
C GLY A 37 9.14 -7.46 9.80
N PRO A 38 8.56 -6.57 8.95
CA PRO A 38 7.87 -7.02 7.76
C PRO A 38 8.85 -7.48 6.67
N GLU A 39 8.64 -8.70 6.16
CA GLU A 39 9.42 -9.28 5.05
C GLU A 39 8.65 -9.28 3.73
N THR A 40 7.31 -9.32 3.79
CA THR A 40 6.42 -9.35 2.63
C THR A 40 5.27 -8.37 2.81
N GLY A 41 4.83 -7.74 1.73
CA GLY A 41 3.66 -6.87 1.70
C GLY A 41 2.82 -7.10 0.44
N ILE A 42 1.50 -6.92 0.57
CA ILE A 42 0.57 -7.00 -0.57
C ILE A 42 -0.34 -5.77 -0.62
N THR A 43 -0.57 -5.27 -1.83
CA THR A 43 -1.63 -4.28 -2.11
C THR A 43 -2.72 -4.92 -2.94
N CYS A 44 -3.95 -4.41 -2.81
CA CYS A 44 -5.07 -4.74 -3.67
C CYS A 44 -5.80 -3.44 -4.02
N ASN A 45 -5.69 -3.01 -5.27
CA ASN A 45 -6.26 -1.78 -5.78
C ASN A 45 -7.48 -2.08 -6.65
N PHE A 46 -8.64 -1.55 -6.25
CA PHE A 46 -9.92 -1.77 -6.93
C PHE A 46 -10.26 -0.58 -7.84
N GLY A 47 -10.71 -0.88 -9.05
CA GLY A 47 -11.32 0.06 -9.98
C GLY A 47 -12.83 -0.20 -10.13
N GLY A 48 -13.64 0.86 -10.05
CA GLY A 48 -15.10 0.77 -10.08
C GLY A 48 -15.64 -0.01 -8.88
N PHE A 49 -16.68 -0.81 -9.10
CA PHE A 49 -17.24 -1.71 -8.08
C PHE A 49 -16.59 -3.10 -8.14
N GLY A 50 -15.26 -3.12 -8.27
CA GLY A 50 -14.48 -4.36 -8.45
C GLY A 50 -14.42 -4.86 -9.89
N ASN A 51 -14.59 -3.96 -10.87
CA ASN A 51 -14.54 -4.32 -12.29
C ASN A 51 -13.10 -4.62 -12.75
N ASN A 52 -12.12 -3.93 -12.17
CA ASN A 52 -10.70 -4.14 -12.41
C ASN A 52 -9.98 -4.18 -11.08
N ILE A 53 -9.07 -5.15 -10.91
CA ILE A 53 -8.33 -5.33 -9.68
C ILE A 53 -6.87 -5.57 -10.03
N ILE A 54 -5.98 -4.84 -9.37
CA ILE A 54 -4.53 -5.06 -9.46
C ILE A 54 -4.02 -5.38 -8.07
N SER A 55 -3.37 -6.53 -7.94
CA SER A 55 -2.70 -6.96 -6.73
C SER A 55 -1.19 -7.01 -6.98
N ILE A 56 -0.42 -6.44 -6.05
CA ILE A 56 1.04 -6.42 -6.14
C ILE A 56 1.59 -6.98 -4.83
N LEU A 57 2.37 -8.06 -4.93
CA LEU A 57 3.18 -8.61 -3.86
C LEU A 57 4.59 -8.00 -3.95
N VAL A 58 5.14 -7.60 -2.82
CA VAL A 58 6.50 -7.06 -2.71
C VAL A 58 7.21 -7.76 -1.56
N GLU A 59 8.44 -8.18 -1.78
CA GLU A 59 9.28 -8.85 -0.79
C GLU A 59 10.54 -8.03 -0.53
N ARG A 60 11.01 -8.06 0.71
CA ARG A 60 12.30 -7.50 1.09
C ARG A 60 13.37 -8.59 0.88
N MET A 61 14.26 -8.36 -0.09
CA MET A 61 15.47 -9.19 -0.30
C MET A 61 16.60 -8.77 0.64
#